data_AF-A0A6N4SR10-F1
#
_entry.id   AF-A0A6N4SR10-F1
#
_cell.length_a   1.000
_cell.length_b   1.000
_cell.length_c   1.000
_cell.angle_alpha   90.00
_cell.angle_beta   90.00
_cell.angle_gamma   90.00
#
_symmetry.space_group_name_H-M   'P 1'
#
loop_
_entity.id
_entity.type
_entity.pdbx_description
1 polymer ?
#
loop_
_entity_poly.entity_id
_entity_poly.type
_entity_poly.pdbx_seq_one_letter_code
_entity_poly.pdbx_strand_id
1 'polypeptide(L)' 'MKSKGVDGFTWQIGYGAFSVSSSKIEVVSTYIIHQKQHHKITSFKDEVENFMKKYHISEYDAEYFWV' A
#
# COMPACT_ATOMS: atom_id res chain seq x y z
N MET A 1 -9.43 -28.48 11.15
CA MET A 1 -9.22 -27.37 10.19
C MET A 1 -10.52 -26.58 10.05
N LYS A 2 -10.49 -25.24 9.96
CA LYS A 2 -11.71 -24.42 9.95
C LYS A 2 -12.63 -24.83 8.79
N SER A 3 -13.87 -25.22 9.11
CA SER A 3 -14.85 -25.83 8.20
C SER A 3 -15.69 -24.82 7.41
N LYS A 4 -15.45 -23.51 7.58
CA LYS A 4 -16.14 -22.43 6.86
C LYS A 4 -15.13 -21.33 6.51
N GLY A 5 -14.66 -21.33 5.27
CA GLY A 5 -13.90 -20.23 4.66
C GLY A 5 -14.76 -19.53 3.61
N VAL A 6 -14.31 -18.37 3.12
CA VAL A 6 -14.90 -17.71 1.95
C VAL A 6 -14.32 -18.37 0.70
N ASP A 7 -15.17 -18.81 -0.23
CA ASP A 7 -14.71 -19.39 -1.49
C ASP A 7 -13.86 -18.37 -2.28
N GLY A 8 -12.70 -18.82 -2.75
CA GLY A 8 -11.72 -17.98 -3.45
C GLY A 8 -10.89 -17.07 -2.54
N PHE A 9 -11.06 -17.14 -1.21
CA PHE A 9 -10.14 -16.46 -0.30
C PHE A 9 -8.76 -17.10 -0.32
N THR A 10 -7.77 -16.32 -0.70
CA THR A 10 -6.36 -16.64 -0.51
C THR A 10 -5.69 -15.52 0.27
N TRP A 11 -4.75 -15.89 1.14
CA TRP A 11 -3.84 -14.90 1.69
C TRP A 11 -2.95 -14.35 0.57
N GLN A 12 -2.65 -13.07 0.65
CA GLN A 12 -1.58 -12.46 -0.14
C GLN A 12 -0.24 -13.12 0.20
N ILE A 13 0.64 -13.23 -0.78
CA ILE A 13 1.98 -13.84 -0.66
C ILE A 13 2.93 -13.05 0.25
N GLY A 14 2.58 -11.82 0.64
CA GLY A 14 3.36 -10.98 1.57
C GLY A 14 2.54 -9.81 2.13
N TYR A 15 3.10 -9.08 3.10
CA TYR A 15 2.48 -7.88 3.66
C TYR A 15 3.52 -6.83 4.01
N GLY A 16 3.13 -5.55 3.96
CA GLY A 16 3.88 -4.43 4.52
C GLY A 16 3.23 -3.97 5.81
N ALA A 17 4.04 -3.67 6.83
CA ALA A 17 3.58 -3.07 8.08
C ALA A 17 4.25 -1.70 8.26
N PHE A 18 3.44 -0.68 8.49
CA PHE A 18 3.90 0.71 8.64
C PHE A 18 3.40 1.28 9.95
N SER A 19 4.29 1.93 10.69
CA SER A 19 3.93 2.72 11.86
C SER A 19 3.60 4.15 11.44
N VAL A 20 2.53 4.71 12.00
CA VAL A 20 2.14 6.11 11.76
C VAL A 20 1.97 6.84 13.09
N SER A 21 2.21 8.15 13.08
CA SER A 21 1.87 9.00 14.23
C SER A 21 0.37 8.91 14.52
N SER A 22 -0.01 8.94 15.80
CA SER A 22 -1.43 8.87 16.22
C SER A 22 -2.29 9.95 15.56
N SER A 23 -1.72 11.14 15.31
CA SER A 23 -2.38 12.24 14.60
C SER A 23 -2.71 11.93 13.13
N LYS A 24 -2.17 10.85 12.57
CA LYS A 24 -2.39 10.43 11.18
C LYS A 24 -3.39 9.28 11.03
N ILE A 25 -3.93 8.74 12.14
CA ILE A 25 -4.86 7.61 12.11
C ILE A 25 -6.06 7.89 11.20
N GLU A 26 -6.72 9.03 11.35
CA GLU A 26 -7.91 9.38 10.56
C GLU A 26 -7.60 9.53 9.07
N VAL A 27 -6.48 10.17 8.74
CA VAL A 27 -6.03 10.36 7.35
C VAL A 27 -5.76 9.02 6.68
N VAL A 28 -5.02 8.13 7.35
CA VAL A 28 -4.69 6.81 6.83
C VAL A 28 -5.93 5.92 6.72
N SER A 29 -6.82 5.96 7.71
CA SER A 29 -8.07 5.19 7.68
C SER A 29 -8.94 5.61 6.50
N THR A 30 -9.08 6.93 6.28
CA THR A 30 -9.82 7.48 5.16
C THR A 30 -9.21 7.07 3.83
N TYR A 31 -7.88 7.07 3.71
CA TYR A 31 -7.18 6.58 2.53
C TYR A 31 -7.50 5.11 2.24
N ILE A 32 -7.40 4.23 3.24
CA ILE A 32 -7.68 2.78 3.08
C ILE A 32 -9.12 2.54 2.60
N ILE A 33 -10.10 3.24 3.18
CA ILE A 33 -11.53 3.10 2.81
C ILE A 33 -11.75 3.46 1.33
N HIS A 34 -11.07 4.48 0.83
CA HIS A 34 -11.26 5.00 -0.53
C HIS A 34 -10.21 4.52 -1.54
N GLN A 35 -9.28 3.66 -1.12
CA GLN A 35 -8.11 3.26 -1.90
C GLN A 35 -8.47 2.71 -3.28
N LYS A 36 -9.52 1.87 -3.36
CA LYS A 36 -10.01 1.31 -4.64
C LYS A 36 -10.45 2.39 -5.63
N GLN A 37 -11.04 3.49 -5.16
CA GLN A 37 -11.45 4.58 -6.03
C GLN A 37 -10.27 5.45 -6.41
N HIS A 38 -9.36 5.72 -5.46
CA HIS A 38 -8.12 6.44 -5.71
C HIS A 38 -7.27 5.75 -6.79
N HIS A 39 -7.14 4.41 -6.71
CA HIS A 39 -6.38 3.61 -7.66
C HIS A 39 -6.98 3.46 -9.06
N LYS A 40 -8.15 4.05 -9.31
CA LYS A 40 -8.65 4.23 -10.68
C LYS A 40 -7.95 5.36 -11.43
N ILE A 41 -7.34 6.29 -10.70
CA ILE A 41 -6.73 7.51 -11.24
C ILE A 41 -5.21 7.50 -11.04
N THR A 42 -4.74 7.02 -9.90
CA THR A 42 -3.31 6.98 -9.55
C THR A 42 -2.91 5.54 -9.29
N SER A 43 -1.96 4.99 -10.02
CA SER A 43 -1.55 3.60 -9.79
C SER A 43 -0.74 3.46 -8.50
N PHE A 44 -0.68 2.25 -7.94
CA PHE A 44 0.21 1.96 -6.82
C PHE A 44 1.68 2.29 -7.13
N LYS A 45 2.12 2.04 -8.38
CA LYS A 45 3.44 2.43 -8.84
C LYS A 45 3.64 3.94 -8.73
N ASP A 46 2.70 4.73 -9.24
CA ASP A 46 2.78 6.20 -9.16
C ASP A 46 2.85 6.70 -7.71
N GLU A 47 2.11 6.09 -6.78
CA GLU A 47 2.17 6.45 -5.37
C GLU A 47 3.56 6.20 -4.77
N VAL A 48 4.16 5.04 -5.05
CA VAL A 48 5.50 4.70 -4.56
C VAL A 48 6.54 5.64 -5.15
N GLU A 49 6.53 5.88 -6.47
CA GLU A 49 7.44 6.82 -7.13
C GLU A 49 7.33 8.23 -6.52
N ASN A 50 6.10 8.71 -6.33
CA ASN A 50 5.84 10.01 -5.72
C ASN A 50 6.31 10.07 -4.26
N PHE A 51 6.14 8.98 -3.50
CA PHE A 51 6.57 8.89 -2.11
C PHE A 51 8.10 8.97 -2.01
N MET A 52 8.82 8.17 -2.79
CA MET A 52 10.29 8.16 -2.80
C MET A 52 10.85 9.53 -3.18
N LYS A 53 10.27 10.16 -4.21
CA LYS A 53 10.63 11.52 -4.63
C LYS A 53 10.35 12.56 -3.55
N LYS A 54 9.18 12.51 -2.91
CA LYS A 54 8.76 13.47 -1.88
C LYS A 54 9.67 13.46 -0.65
N TYR A 55 10.17 12.29 -0.28
CA TYR A 55 11.04 12.12 0.88
C TYR A 55 12.53 12.07 0.52
N HIS A 56 12.88 12.29 -0.75
CA HIS A 56 14.26 12.33 -1.24
C HIS A 56 15.08 11.08 -0.84
N ILE A 57 14.49 9.90 -1.02
CA ILE A 57 15.16 8.64 -0.69
C ILE A 57 16.29 8.38 -1.69
N SER A 58 17.54 8.52 -1.26
CA SER A 58 18.72 8.44 -2.13
C SER A 58 19.05 7.04 -2.60
N GLU A 59 18.71 6.00 -1.82
CA GLU A 59 18.96 4.60 -2.19
C GLU A 59 17.86 4.00 -3.09
N TYR A 60 16.81 4.77 -3.40
CA TYR A 60 15.73 4.28 -4.24
C TYR A 60 16.15 4.19 -5.71
N ASP A 61 16.12 2.98 -6.25
CA ASP A 61 16.28 2.70 -7.67
C ASP A 61 15.06 1.91 -8.17
N ALA A 62 14.29 2.52 -9.07
CA ALA A 62 13.07 1.95 -9.62
C ALA A 62 13.33 0.67 -10.43
N GLU A 63 14.49 0.54 -11.08
CA GLU A 63 14.81 -0.65 -11.88
C GLU A 63 15.04 -1.88 -10.99
N TYR A 64 15.59 -1.70 -9.79
CA TYR A 64 15.79 -2.78 -8.82
C TYR A 64 14.56 -3.05 -7.94
N PHE A 65 13.67 -2.08 -7.76
CA PHE A 65 12.51 -2.22 -6.87
C PHE A 65 11.31 -2.95 -7.52
N TRP A 66 11.10 -2.79 -8.83
CA TRP A 66 9.92 -3.30 -9.55
C TRP A 66 10.13 -4.64 -10.28
N VAL A 67 11.20 -5.36 -9.96
CA VAL A 67 11.58 -6.64 -10.59
C VAL A 67 10.65 -7.78 -10.19
#